data_AF-G5R1X0-F1
#
_entry.id   AF-G5R1X0-F1
#
_cell.length_a   1.000
_cell.length_b   1.000
_cell.length_c   1.000
_cell.angle_alpha   90.00
_cell.angle_beta   90.00
_cell.angle_gamma   90.00
#
_symmetry.space_group_name_H-M   'P 1'
#
loop_
_entity.id
_entity.type
_entity.pdbx_description
1 polymer ?
#
loop_
_entity_poly.entity_id
_entity_poly.type
_entity_poly.pdbx_seq_one_letter_code
_entity_poly.pdbx_strand_id
1 'polypeptide(L)'
;MFAVAPHHPLVHEEEPLSRQTIKRFRAIVVGDSVHSSRSIGSELLDAQEAITVFDFKTKLELQISGLGCGYLPRYLAQRFL
;
A
#
# COMPACT_ATOMS: atom_id res chain seq x y z
N MET A 1 9.59 -1.68 -1.74
CA MET A 1 9.25 -2.87 -0.90
C MET A 1 7.80 -2.71 -0.48
N PHE A 2 7.01 -3.79 -0.40
CA PHE A 2 5.63 -3.71 0.09
C PHE A 2 5.67 -3.68 1.63
N ALA A 3 4.92 -2.76 2.24
CA ALA A 3 4.95 -2.54 3.68
C ALA A 3 3.53 -2.36 4.24
N VAL A 4 3.35 -2.84 5.46
CA VAL A 4 2.15 -2.75 6.30
C VAL A 4 2.56 -2.51 7.75
N ALA A 5 1.69 -1.90 8.56
CA ALA A 5 1.93 -1.84 10.00
C ALA A 5 1.88 -3.25 10.64
N PRO A 6 2.58 -3.47 11.78
CA PRO A 6 2.52 -4.75 12.51
C PRO A 6 1.10 -5.13 12.97
N HIS A 7 0.25 -4.15 13.22
CA HIS A 7 -1.16 -4.33 13.60
C HIS A 7 -2.14 -4.28 12.42
N HIS A 8 -1.63 -4.30 11.18
CA HIS A 8 -2.48 -4.30 9.99
C HIS A 8 -3.05 -5.71 9.74
N PRO A 9 -4.34 -5.88 9.37
CA PRO A 9 -4.95 -7.21 9.21
C PRO A 9 -4.24 -8.11 8.19
N LEU A 10 -3.60 -7.52 7.15
CA LEU A 10 -2.78 -8.25 6.18
C LEU A 10 -1.66 -9.10 6.79
N VAL A 11 -1.20 -8.82 8.03
CA VAL A 11 -0.18 -9.62 8.72
C VAL A 11 -0.69 -11.02 9.08
N HIS A 12 -2.01 -11.21 9.16
CA HIS A 12 -2.63 -12.50 9.46
C HIS A 12 -3.05 -13.29 8.21
N GLU A 13 -2.86 -12.73 7.02
CA GLU A 13 -3.17 -13.42 5.77
C GLU A 13 -2.04 -14.35 5.38
N GLU A 14 -2.37 -15.44 4.68
CA GLU A 14 -1.36 -16.40 4.21
C GLU A 14 -0.46 -15.77 3.14
N GLU A 15 0.84 -16.02 3.27
CA GLU A 15 1.83 -15.60 2.28
C GLU A 15 2.01 -16.69 1.20
N PRO A 16 2.15 -16.32 -0.09
CA PRO A 16 2.24 -14.95 -0.61
C PRO A 16 0.89 -14.24 -0.73
N LEU A 17 0.85 -12.96 -0.36
CA LEU A 17 -0.36 -12.14 -0.46
C LEU A 17 -0.86 -12.03 -1.91
N SER A 18 -2.09 -12.46 -2.14
CA SER A 18 -2.72 -12.32 -3.45
C SER A 18 -3.11 -10.86 -3.73
N ARG A 19 -3.17 -10.48 -5.02
CA ARG A 19 -3.66 -9.15 -5.41
C ARG A 19 -5.10 -8.90 -4.93
N GLN A 20 -5.93 -9.94 -4.95
CA GLN A 20 -7.31 -9.86 -4.45
C GLN A 20 -7.33 -9.57 -2.95
N THR A 21 -6.50 -10.26 -2.17
CA THR A 21 -6.32 -10.03 -0.72
C THR A 21 -5.89 -8.60 -0.43
N ILE A 22 -4.88 -8.08 -1.14
CA ILE A 22 -4.39 -6.71 -0.97
C ILE A 22 -5.47 -5.68 -1.31
N LYS A 23 -6.25 -5.91 -2.39
CA LYS A 23 -7.32 -5.00 -2.83
C LYS A 23 -8.44 -4.82 -1.80
N ARG A 24 -8.62 -5.73 -0.85
CA ARG A 24 -9.61 -5.61 0.24
C ARG A 24 -9.26 -4.50 1.24
N PHE A 25 -8.02 -3.99 1.22
CA PHE A 25 -7.54 -2.97 2.15
C PHE A 25 -7.19 -1.69 1.41
N ARG A 26 -7.31 -0.56 2.11
CA ARG A 26 -7.00 0.76 1.57
C ARG A 26 -5.53 0.82 1.15
N ALA A 27 -5.27 1.25 -0.07
CA ALA A 27 -3.93 1.61 -0.53
C ALA A 27 -3.58 3.02 -0.09
N ILE A 28 -2.31 3.30 0.19
CA ILE A 28 -1.81 4.67 0.32
C ILE A 28 -0.96 4.99 -0.90
N VAL A 29 -1.30 6.03 -1.65
CA VAL A 29 -0.68 6.39 -2.93
C VAL A 29 -0.23 7.85 -2.90
N VAL A 30 0.88 8.17 -3.57
CA VAL A 30 1.35 9.56 -3.69
C VAL A 30 0.80 10.14 -5.01
N GLY A 31 0.00 11.20 -4.94
CA GLY A 31 -0.83 11.69 -6.05
C GLY A 31 -0.10 12.18 -7.30
N ASP A 32 1.19 12.50 -7.21
CA ASP A 32 2.03 12.90 -8.35
C ASP A 32 2.93 11.75 -8.85
N SER A 33 2.86 10.58 -8.20
CA SER A 33 3.56 9.39 -8.66
C SER A 33 2.69 8.69 -9.72
N VAL A 34 2.89 9.10 -10.98
CA VAL A 34 2.27 8.57 -12.22
C VAL A 34 2.42 7.04 -12.39
N HIS A 35 3.08 6.36 -11.44
CA HIS A 35 3.48 4.96 -11.47
C HIS A 35 2.71 4.06 -10.49
N SER A 36 1.81 4.59 -9.66
CA SER A 36 1.22 3.77 -8.57
C SER A 36 -0.01 2.94 -8.95
N SER A 37 -0.69 3.19 -10.08
CA SER A 37 -1.98 2.52 -10.37
C SER A 37 -2.17 1.97 -11.78
N ARG A 38 -1.18 2.09 -12.68
CA ARG A 38 -1.24 1.42 -14.00
C ARG A 38 -0.75 -0.03 -13.92
N SER A 39 -1.40 -0.84 -13.07
CA SER A 39 -1.39 -2.29 -13.27
C SER A 39 -2.42 -2.63 -14.34
N ILE A 40 -1.92 -2.74 -15.56
CA ILE A 40 -2.60 -3.29 -16.74
C ILE A 40 -3.12 -4.70 -16.38
N GLY A 41 -4.43 -4.88 -16.48
CA GLY A 41 -5.16 -6.11 -16.19
C GLY A 41 -6.64 -5.86 -16.43
N SER A 42 -7.03 -6.01 -17.69
CA SER A 42 -8.31 -5.66 -18.30
C SER A 42 -9.48 -6.58 -17.90
N GLU A 43 -9.69 -6.87 -16.62
CA GLU A 43 -10.85 -7.66 -16.18
C GLU A 43 -11.36 -7.14 -14.82
N LEU A 44 -12.54 -6.51 -14.86
CA LEU A 44 -13.30 -5.96 -13.73
C LEU A 44 -12.69 -4.73 -13.02
N LEU A 45 -13.35 -3.58 -13.23
CA LEU A 45 -13.13 -2.29 -12.57
C LEU A 45 -13.52 -2.33 -11.08
N ASP A 46 -12.87 -3.18 -10.29
CA ASP A 46 -12.91 -3.06 -8.84
C ASP A 46 -11.74 -2.17 -8.41
N ALA A 47 -12.03 -0.88 -8.27
CA ALA A 47 -11.07 0.12 -7.84
C ALA A 47 -10.75 -0.12 -6.36
N GLN A 48 -9.49 -0.47 -6.08
CA GLN A 48 -9.01 -0.53 -4.70
C GLN A 48 -9.18 0.86 -4.07
N GLU A 49 -9.84 0.93 -2.91
CA GLU A 49 -9.96 2.18 -2.17
C GLU A 49 -8.56 2.72 -1.84
N ALA A 50 -8.32 4.00 -2.09
CA ALA A 50 -7.00 4.60 -1.92
C ALA A 50 -7.04 5.94 -1.17
N ILE A 51 -6.11 6.10 -0.24
CA ILE A 51 -5.78 7.38 0.39
C ILE A 51 -4.65 8.01 -0.43
N THR A 52 -4.95 9.12 -1.10
CA THR A 52 -3.97 9.87 -1.87
C THR A 52 -3.31 10.93 -0.99
N VAL A 53 -1.97 10.93 -0.95
CA VAL A 53 -1.14 11.90 -0.23
C VAL A 53 -0.21 12.63 -1.21
N PHE A 54 0.41 13.72 -0.77
CA PHE A 54 1.28 14.54 -1.63
C PHE A 54 2.77 14.19 -1.51
N ASP A 55 3.18 13.47 -0.46
CA ASP A 55 4.58 13.16 -0.20
C ASP A 55 4.75 11.79 0.49
N PHE A 56 5.97 11.26 0.46
CA PHE A 56 6.28 9.96 1.04
C PHE A 56 6.36 9.95 2.58
N LYS A 57 6.56 11.11 3.23
CA LYS A 57 6.56 11.21 4.69
C LYS A 57 5.15 10.97 5.21
N THR A 58 4.15 11.64 4.64
CA THR A 58 2.74 11.41 4.95
C THR A 58 2.34 9.97 4.65
N LYS A 59 2.79 9.41 3.52
CA LYS A 59 2.54 7.99 3.20
C LYS A 59 3.07 7.05 4.29
N LEU A 60 4.30 7.26 4.75
CA LEU A 60 4.92 6.47 5.80
C LEU A 60 4.16 6.60 7.13
N GLU A 61 3.78 7.81 7.54
CA GLU A 61 3.02 8.06 8.78
C GLU A 61 1.67 7.32 8.78
N LEU A 62 0.95 7.34 7.65
CA LEU A 62 -0.32 6.63 7.51
C LEU A 62 -0.13 5.10 7.53
N GLN A 63 0.94 4.59 6.90
CA GLN A 63 1.25 3.16 6.94
C GLN A 63 1.64 2.71 8.35
N ILE A 64 2.45 3.48 9.08
CA ILE A 64 2.79 3.22 10.49
C ILE A 64 1.54 3.22 11.36
N SER A 65 0.61 4.13 11.08
CA SER A 65 -0.68 4.21 11.79
C SER A 65 -1.62 3.04 11.45
N GLY A 66 -1.31 2.23 10.43
CA GLY A 66 -2.13 1.11 9.98
C GLY A 66 -3.36 1.52 9.17
N LEU A 67 -3.40 2.75 8.65
CA LEU A 67 -4.54 3.28 7.89
C LEU A 67 -4.60 2.77 6.44
N GLY A 68 -3.57 2.04 5.99
CA GLY A 68 -3.53 1.37 4.71
C GLY A 68 -2.20 0.69 4.45
N CYS A 69 -2.07 0.16 3.24
CA CYS A 69 -0.92 -0.61 2.78
C CYS A 69 -0.32 -0.05 1.49
N GLY A 70 0.86 -0.53 1.11
CA GLY A 70 1.44 -0.22 -0.20
C GLY A 70 2.95 -0.19 -0.22
N TYR A 71 3.51 0.23 -1.35
CA TYR A 71 4.95 0.25 -1.55
C TYR A 71 5.63 1.49 -0.96
N LEU A 72 6.74 1.26 -0.26
CA LEU A 72 7.68 2.28 0.20
C LEU A 72 9.06 2.14 -0.49
N PRO A 73 9.74 3.27 -0.75
CA PRO A 73 11.17 3.29 -1.04
C PRO A 73 11.97 2.64 0.11
N ARG A 74 13.01 1.88 -0.25
CA ARG A 74 13.84 1.15 0.73
C ARG A 74 14.44 2.06 1.79
N TYR A 75 14.91 3.25 1.42
CA TYR A 75 15.54 4.19 2.35
C TYR A 75 14.59 4.70 3.45
N LEU A 76 13.27 4.71 3.20
CA LEU A 76 12.27 5.06 4.23
C LEU A 76 11.93 3.87 5.11
N ALA A 77 11.86 2.68 4.52
CA ALA A 77 11.52 1.45 5.24
C ALA A 77 12.68 0.92 6.09
N GLN A 78 13.94 1.24 5.77
CA GLN A 78 15.11 0.64 6.39
C GLN A 78 15.21 0.86 7.91
N ARG A 79 14.57 1.90 8.45
CA ARG A 79 14.52 2.13 9.90
C ARG A 79 13.56 1.17 10.65
N PHE A 80 12.69 0.46 9.92
CA PHE A 80 11.59 -0.35 10.44
C PHE A 80 11.67 -1.83 10.05
N LEU A 81 12.77 -2.23 9.41
CA LEU A 81 13.11 -3.63 9.14
C LEU A 81 13.95 -4.20 10.28
#